data_AF-A0A6J8ACY2-F1
#
_entry.id   AF-A0A6J8ACY2-F1
#
_cell.length_a   1.000
_cell.length_b   1.000
_cell.length_c   1.000
_cell.angle_alpha   90.00
_cell.angle_beta   90.00
_cell.angle_gamma   90.00
#
_symmetry.space_group_name_H-M   'P 1'
#
loop_
_entity.id
_entity.type
_entity.pdbx_description
1 polymer ?
#
loop_
_entity_poly.entity_id
_entity_poly.type
_entity_poly.pdbx_seq_one_letter_code
_entity_poly.pdbx_strand_id
1 'polypeptide(L)'
;MVNNTEDDQSASCMNDLEQLIETLTLEPEEEDIAKIQTMADTVKTSSDLKELANIIYNRCIKDREFGKTGACLCDRLANMEVEGSKFRNIMLSLVQIDYKDKDSLRTKSPGRFLGFVTFLCQVFGNMRTAKGEPFNVLSGPIYDCIYTIFNDDNSSDDDYECLLLQVQSIGKELEAFDESKMSELMEKVRTKIIKDGRSARPGVHKKLLESIDIFYVTEDQPEPEDQPEPGVHYWNYLSRTGYILYYRRSARARCSLLELLELYDITEDQPEPGGRY
;
A
#
# COMPACT_ATOMS: atom_id res chain seq x y z
N MET A 1 -6.94 -48.60 -22.96
CA MET A 1 -5.82 -48.45 -22.01
C MET A 1 -4.82 -47.47 -22.61
N VAL A 2 -5.19 -46.20 -22.71
CA VAL A 2 -4.33 -45.06 -23.06
C VAL A 2 -5.05 -43.91 -22.37
N ASN A 3 -4.51 -43.39 -21.25
CA ASN A 3 -4.94 -42.16 -20.55
C ASN A 3 -4.12 -41.93 -19.26
N ASN A 4 -3.36 -42.91 -18.75
CA ASN A 4 -2.61 -42.72 -17.49
C ASN A 4 -1.29 -41.92 -17.62
N THR A 5 -0.74 -41.71 -18.82
CA THR A 5 0.59 -41.07 -18.99
C THR A 5 0.55 -39.55 -19.15
N GLU A 6 -0.59 -38.97 -19.59
CA GLU A 6 -0.73 -37.51 -19.75
C GLU A 6 -1.08 -36.84 -18.41
N ASP A 7 -1.93 -37.47 -17.60
CA ASP A 7 -2.29 -36.97 -16.26
C ASP A 7 -1.08 -36.97 -15.30
N ASP A 8 -0.25 -38.02 -15.33
CA ASP A 8 0.97 -38.11 -14.50
C ASP A 8 2.04 -37.08 -14.90
N GLN A 9 2.14 -36.73 -16.19
CA GLN A 9 3.09 -35.72 -16.67
C GLN A 9 2.64 -34.29 -16.38
N SER A 10 1.34 -34.00 -16.49
CA SER A 10 0.78 -32.67 -16.14
C SER A 10 0.97 -32.38 -14.64
N ALA A 11 0.66 -33.37 -13.79
CA ALA A 11 0.83 -33.25 -12.33
C ALA A 11 2.30 -33.02 -11.94
N SER A 12 3.25 -33.72 -12.58
CA SER A 12 4.69 -33.49 -12.35
C SER A 12 5.10 -32.07 -12.71
N CYS A 13 4.61 -31.54 -13.84
CA CYS A 13 4.97 -30.20 -14.30
C CYS A 13 4.41 -29.10 -13.38
N MET A 14 3.19 -29.27 -12.88
CA MET A 14 2.59 -28.32 -11.94
C MET A 14 3.33 -28.28 -10.60
N ASN A 15 3.80 -29.43 -10.10
CA ASN A 15 4.62 -29.50 -8.89
C ASN A 15 5.97 -28.78 -9.08
N ASP A 16 6.61 -28.94 -10.24
CA ASP A 16 7.87 -28.25 -10.54
C ASP A 16 7.65 -26.73 -10.64
N LEU A 17 6.53 -26.30 -11.23
CA LEU A 17 6.15 -24.90 -11.33
C LEU A 17 5.87 -24.28 -9.95
N GLU A 18 5.18 -25.01 -9.08
CA GLU A 18 4.94 -24.60 -7.69
C GLU A 18 6.27 -24.43 -6.94
N GLN A 19 7.20 -25.38 -7.06
CA GLN A 19 8.51 -25.28 -6.43
C GLN A 19 9.33 -24.09 -6.93
N LEU A 20 9.25 -23.76 -8.22
CA LEU A 20 9.93 -22.58 -8.76
C LEU A 20 9.34 -21.29 -8.21
N ILE A 21 8.01 -21.19 -8.13
CA ILE A 21 7.34 -20.01 -7.58
C ILE A 21 7.64 -19.86 -6.08
N GLU A 22 7.67 -20.96 -5.34
CA GLU A 22 7.92 -20.97 -3.90
C GLU A 22 9.37 -20.60 -3.54
N THR A 23 10.33 -20.89 -4.43
CA THR A 23 11.76 -20.58 -4.23
C THR A 23 12.21 -19.30 -4.94
N LEU A 24 11.32 -18.64 -5.69
CA LEU A 24 11.61 -17.40 -6.38
C LEU A 24 12.00 -16.29 -5.40
N THR A 25 13.07 -15.56 -5.69
CA THR A 25 13.55 -14.47 -4.84
C THR A 25 12.63 -13.25 -4.94
N LEU A 26 12.77 -12.30 -4.01
CA LEU A 26 12.04 -11.04 -4.03
C LEU A 26 12.48 -10.12 -5.18
N GLU A 27 13.68 -10.31 -5.70
CA GLU A 27 14.25 -9.60 -6.85
C GLU A 27 14.73 -10.64 -7.86
N PRO A 28 13.81 -11.31 -8.58
CA PRO A 28 14.20 -12.37 -9.50
C PRO A 28 14.93 -11.79 -10.71
N GLU A 29 15.89 -12.54 -11.22
CA GLU A 29 16.52 -12.21 -12.49
C GLU A 29 15.53 -12.50 -13.65
N GLU A 30 15.71 -11.84 -14.79
CA GLU A 30 14.86 -12.09 -15.97
C GLU A 30 14.94 -13.56 -16.43
N GLU A 31 16.03 -14.27 -16.14
CA GLU A 31 16.15 -15.70 -16.42
C GLU A 31 15.18 -16.54 -15.57
N ASP A 32 15.00 -16.21 -14.29
CA ASP A 32 14.06 -16.91 -13.39
C ASP A 32 12.62 -16.73 -13.88
N ILE A 33 12.26 -15.50 -14.26
CA ILE A 33 10.94 -15.18 -14.81
C ILE A 33 10.71 -15.90 -16.13
N ALA A 34 11.69 -15.88 -17.04
CA ALA A 34 11.59 -16.56 -18.34
C ALA A 34 11.45 -18.08 -18.19
N LYS A 35 12.11 -18.68 -17.19
CA LYS A 35 11.98 -20.10 -16.87
C LYS A 35 10.56 -20.43 -16.43
N ILE A 36 9.97 -19.64 -15.54
CA ILE A 36 8.58 -19.82 -15.10
C ILE A 36 7.62 -19.64 -16.28
N GLN A 37 7.82 -18.64 -17.15
CA GLN A 37 6.99 -18.46 -18.35
C GLN A 37 7.06 -19.66 -19.29
N THR A 38 8.27 -20.17 -19.54
CA THR A 38 8.49 -21.35 -20.41
C THR A 38 7.79 -22.58 -19.85
N MET A 39 7.81 -22.76 -18.52
CA MET A 39 7.08 -23.86 -17.89
C MET A 39 5.57 -23.61 -17.87
N ALA A 40 5.12 -22.37 -17.70
CA ALA A 40 3.70 -22.04 -17.80
C ALA A 40 3.14 -22.36 -19.20
N ASP A 41 3.92 -22.23 -20.28
CA ASP A 41 3.49 -22.60 -21.63
C ASP A 41 3.12 -24.08 -21.79
N THR A 42 3.52 -24.95 -20.84
CA THR A 42 3.14 -26.37 -20.85
C THR A 42 1.73 -26.62 -20.31
N VAL A 43 1.12 -25.66 -19.59
CA VAL A 43 -0.25 -25.72 -19.07
C VAL A 43 -1.24 -25.86 -20.23
N LYS A 44 -2.01 -26.96 -20.25
CA LYS A 44 -2.93 -27.28 -21.38
C LYS A 44 -4.40 -27.23 -21.05
N THR A 45 -4.79 -27.23 -19.77
CA THR A 45 -6.19 -27.18 -19.36
C THR A 45 -6.55 -25.90 -18.60
N SER A 46 -7.83 -25.52 -18.65
CA SER A 46 -8.37 -24.44 -17.81
C SER A 46 -8.19 -24.73 -16.30
N SER A 47 -8.16 -26.01 -15.92
CA SER A 47 -7.91 -26.43 -14.52
C SER A 47 -6.49 -26.09 -14.10
N ASP A 48 -5.49 -26.50 -14.88
CA ASP A 48 -4.08 -26.24 -14.61
C ASP A 48 -3.80 -24.73 -14.57
N LEU A 49 -4.44 -23.95 -15.47
CA LEU A 49 -4.30 -22.50 -15.49
C LEU A 49 -4.84 -21.85 -14.21
N LYS A 50 -5.96 -22.37 -13.68
CA LYS A 50 -6.51 -21.93 -12.38
C LYS A 50 -5.61 -22.34 -11.23
N GLU A 51 -5.02 -23.53 -11.29
CA GLU A 51 -4.10 -24.00 -10.26
C GLU A 51 -2.83 -23.13 -10.21
N LEU A 52 -2.24 -22.80 -11.36
CA LEU A 52 -1.12 -21.86 -11.46
C LEU A 52 -1.48 -20.49 -10.87
N ALA A 53 -2.63 -19.93 -11.24
CA ALA A 53 -3.09 -18.67 -10.68
C ALA A 53 -3.25 -18.74 -9.15
N ASN A 54 -3.77 -19.87 -8.63
CA ASN A 54 -3.92 -20.09 -7.19
C ASN A 54 -2.58 -20.24 -6.47
N ILE A 55 -1.58 -20.89 -7.07
CA ILE A 55 -0.24 -21.03 -6.49
C ILE A 55 0.37 -19.64 -6.29
N ILE A 56 0.39 -18.81 -7.34
CA ILE A 56 0.94 -17.45 -7.29
C ILE A 56 0.17 -16.61 -6.27
N TYR A 57 -1.17 -16.61 -6.35
CA TYR A 57 -2.02 -15.84 -5.46
C TYR A 57 -1.80 -16.22 -3.99
N ASN A 58 -1.77 -17.52 -3.68
CA ASN A 58 -1.57 -18.01 -2.33
C ASN A 58 -0.20 -17.67 -1.77
N ARG A 59 0.84 -17.65 -2.62
CA ARG A 59 2.16 -17.16 -2.19
C ARG A 59 2.08 -15.68 -1.81
N CYS A 60 1.54 -14.82 -2.68
CA CYS A 60 1.47 -13.38 -2.44
C CYS A 60 0.70 -12.98 -1.18
N ILE A 61 -0.40 -13.67 -0.86
CA ILE A 61 -1.20 -13.35 0.33
C ILE A 61 -0.67 -13.97 1.62
N LYS A 62 0.23 -14.97 1.52
CA LYS A 62 0.96 -15.55 2.67
C LYS A 62 2.24 -14.78 2.98
N ASP A 63 2.94 -14.34 1.94
CA ASP A 63 4.21 -13.63 2.00
C ASP A 63 4.06 -12.25 1.36
N ARG A 64 3.91 -11.22 2.21
CA ARG A 64 3.71 -9.82 1.79
C ARG A 64 4.89 -9.29 0.98
N GLU A 65 6.11 -9.73 1.28
CA GLU A 65 7.31 -9.25 0.59
C GLU A 65 7.31 -9.73 -0.87
N PHE A 66 6.77 -10.92 -1.12
CA PHE A 66 6.60 -11.46 -2.47
C PHE A 66 5.51 -10.78 -3.30
N GLY A 67 4.68 -9.91 -2.69
CA GLY A 67 3.52 -9.31 -3.37
C GLY A 67 3.87 -8.59 -4.68
N LYS A 68 4.98 -7.83 -4.71
CA LYS A 68 5.43 -7.11 -5.92
C LYS A 68 5.90 -8.10 -6.99
N THR A 69 6.75 -9.05 -6.61
CA THR A 69 7.28 -10.08 -7.51
C THR A 69 6.18 -10.90 -8.14
N GLY A 70 5.22 -11.36 -7.34
CA GLY A 70 4.08 -12.11 -7.85
C GLY A 70 3.19 -11.27 -8.77
N ALA A 71 3.01 -9.97 -8.52
CA ALA A 71 2.27 -9.09 -9.43
C ALA A 71 3.01 -8.88 -10.77
N CYS A 72 4.34 -8.75 -10.75
CA CYS A 72 5.16 -8.74 -11.97
C CYS A 72 5.01 -10.04 -12.75
N LEU A 73 5.05 -11.20 -12.07
CA LEU A 73 4.82 -12.49 -12.71
C LEU A 73 3.41 -12.58 -13.32
N CYS A 74 2.40 -12.06 -12.61
CA CYS A 74 1.03 -12.00 -13.13
C CYS A 74 0.91 -11.14 -14.39
N ASP A 75 1.65 -10.04 -14.48
CA ASP A 75 1.70 -9.20 -15.68
C ASP A 75 2.30 -9.98 -16.88
N ARG A 76 3.41 -10.67 -16.65
CA ARG A 76 4.09 -11.52 -17.65
C ARG A 76 3.19 -12.65 -18.18
N LEU A 77 2.30 -13.17 -17.33
CA LEU A 77 1.35 -14.23 -17.67
C LEU A 77 -0.03 -13.71 -18.11
N ALA A 78 -0.28 -12.39 -18.08
CA ALA A 78 -1.62 -11.82 -18.19
C ALA A 78 -2.36 -12.20 -19.50
N ASN A 79 -1.62 -12.37 -20.59
CA ASN A 79 -2.16 -12.69 -21.91
C ASN A 79 -2.28 -14.20 -22.17
N MET A 80 -1.82 -15.04 -21.25
CA MET A 80 -1.95 -16.49 -21.36
C MET A 80 -3.44 -16.88 -21.38
N GLU A 81 -3.80 -17.72 -22.35
CA GLU A 81 -5.17 -18.18 -22.57
C GLU A 81 -5.18 -19.67 -22.89
N VAL A 82 -5.93 -20.43 -22.11
CA VAL A 82 -6.06 -21.89 -22.23
C VAL A 82 -7.54 -22.23 -22.19
N GLU A 83 -8.04 -22.94 -23.20
CA GLU A 83 -9.46 -23.31 -23.34
C GLU A 83 -10.44 -22.12 -23.17
N GLY A 84 -10.08 -20.95 -23.71
CA GLY A 84 -10.87 -19.71 -23.60
C GLY A 84 -10.82 -19.04 -22.22
N SER A 85 -10.07 -19.60 -21.27
CA SER A 85 -9.83 -19.03 -19.96
C SER A 85 -8.57 -18.17 -19.98
N LYS A 86 -8.68 -16.88 -19.66
CA LYS A 86 -7.54 -15.95 -19.60
C LYS A 86 -6.98 -15.89 -18.20
N PHE A 87 -5.66 -16.03 -18.05
CA PHE A 87 -4.97 -15.98 -16.76
C PHE A 87 -5.34 -14.73 -15.96
N ARG A 88 -5.29 -13.56 -16.61
CA ARG A 88 -5.66 -12.28 -16.00
C ARG A 88 -7.08 -12.30 -15.40
N ASN A 89 -8.05 -12.89 -16.10
CA ASN A 89 -9.43 -12.94 -15.61
C ASN A 89 -9.55 -13.84 -14.37
N ILE A 90 -8.79 -14.93 -14.33
CA ILE A 90 -8.71 -15.81 -13.17
C ILE A 90 -8.09 -15.07 -11.98
N MET A 91 -6.95 -14.40 -12.18
CA MET A 91 -6.28 -13.64 -11.13
C MET A 91 -7.16 -12.52 -10.56
N LEU A 92 -7.81 -11.73 -11.42
CA LEU A 92 -8.75 -10.70 -11.00
C LEU A 92 -9.97 -11.29 -10.27
N SER A 93 -10.41 -12.50 -10.63
CA SER A 93 -11.48 -13.20 -9.91
C SER A 93 -11.04 -13.61 -8.51
N LEU A 94 -9.80 -14.07 -8.31
CA LEU A 94 -9.27 -14.41 -6.98
C LEU A 94 -9.21 -13.18 -6.08
N VAL A 95 -8.65 -12.08 -6.58
CA VAL A 95 -8.63 -10.78 -5.89
C VAL A 95 -10.04 -10.32 -5.53
N GLN A 96 -11.00 -10.48 -6.45
CA GLN A 96 -12.39 -10.10 -6.20
C GLN A 96 -13.07 -10.96 -5.12
N ILE A 97 -12.74 -12.25 -5.03
CA ILE A 97 -13.28 -13.15 -4.01
C ILE A 97 -12.87 -12.68 -2.62
N ASP A 98 -11.58 -12.45 -2.39
CA ASP A 98 -11.10 -11.99 -1.07
C ASP A 98 -11.53 -10.56 -0.77
N TYR A 99 -11.65 -9.68 -1.78
CA TYR A 99 -12.23 -8.35 -1.60
C TYR A 99 -13.67 -8.42 -1.05
N LYS A 100 -14.49 -9.32 -1.58
CA LYS A 100 -15.89 -9.49 -1.15
C LYS A 100 -15.99 -10.06 0.28
N ASP A 101 -15.03 -10.88 0.71
CA ASP A 101 -14.98 -11.45 2.06
C ASP A 101 -14.02 -10.70 3.00
N LYS A 102 -13.54 -9.50 2.62
CA LYS A 102 -12.41 -8.84 3.29
C LYS A 102 -12.58 -8.64 4.79
N ASP A 103 -13.80 -8.35 5.26
CA ASP A 103 -14.08 -8.13 6.69
C ASP A 103 -13.98 -9.44 7.49
N SER A 104 -14.47 -10.54 6.90
CA SER A 104 -14.32 -11.90 7.45
C SER A 104 -12.86 -12.35 7.40
N LEU A 105 -12.17 -12.09 6.29
CA LEU A 105 -10.74 -12.37 6.13
C LEU A 105 -9.91 -11.64 7.17
N ARG A 106 -10.15 -10.34 7.37
CA ARG A 106 -9.48 -9.51 8.38
C ARG A 106 -9.68 -10.05 9.78
N THR A 107 -10.90 -10.47 10.11
CA THR A 107 -11.23 -11.03 11.43
C THR A 107 -10.55 -12.38 11.67
N LYS A 108 -10.58 -13.28 10.68
CA LYS A 108 -10.07 -14.66 10.82
C LYS A 108 -8.55 -14.76 10.68
N SER A 109 -7.96 -13.92 9.83
CA SER A 109 -6.54 -13.97 9.50
C SER A 109 -6.04 -12.56 9.12
N PRO A 110 -5.75 -11.69 10.11
CA PRO A 110 -5.28 -10.33 9.86
C PRO A 110 -4.06 -10.27 8.94
N GLY A 111 -3.10 -11.18 9.11
CA GLY A 111 -1.91 -11.24 8.25
C GLY A 111 -2.23 -11.55 6.79
N ARG A 112 -3.18 -12.47 6.52
CA ARG A 112 -3.63 -12.75 5.14
C ARG A 112 -4.44 -11.59 4.56
N PHE A 113 -5.21 -10.88 5.38
CA PHE A 113 -5.88 -9.65 4.95
C PHE A 113 -4.85 -8.60 4.51
N LEU A 114 -3.79 -8.37 5.29
CA LEU A 114 -2.71 -7.46 4.88
C LEU A 114 -1.96 -7.96 3.65
N GLY A 115 -1.71 -9.26 3.53
CA GLY A 115 -1.19 -9.90 2.31
C GLY A 115 -2.07 -9.63 1.08
N PHE A 116 -3.39 -9.80 1.22
CA PHE A 116 -4.36 -9.46 0.20
C PHE A 116 -4.33 -7.96 -0.16
N VAL A 117 -4.33 -7.05 0.82
CA VAL A 117 -4.27 -5.60 0.57
C VAL A 117 -2.99 -5.22 -0.17
N THR A 118 -1.84 -5.74 0.27
CA THR A 118 -0.56 -5.56 -0.43
C THR A 118 -0.67 -6.07 -1.85
N PHE A 119 -1.10 -7.32 -2.07
CA PHE A 119 -1.18 -7.89 -3.41
C PHE A 119 -2.15 -7.14 -4.33
N LEU A 120 -3.32 -6.71 -3.83
CA LEU A 120 -4.26 -5.87 -4.57
C LEU A 120 -3.60 -4.57 -5.05
N CYS A 121 -2.83 -3.91 -4.18
CA CYS A 121 -2.08 -2.71 -4.55
C CYS A 121 -1.00 -3.01 -5.58
N GLN A 122 -0.26 -4.12 -5.41
CA GLN A 122 0.78 -4.52 -6.35
C GLN A 122 0.21 -4.92 -7.72
N VAL A 123 -0.97 -5.54 -7.79
CA VAL A 123 -1.67 -5.80 -9.07
C VAL A 123 -1.99 -4.49 -9.78
N PHE A 124 -2.49 -3.49 -9.06
CA PHE A 124 -2.76 -2.16 -9.65
C PHE A 124 -1.47 -1.47 -10.12
N GLY A 125 -0.42 -1.48 -9.31
CA GLY A 125 0.86 -0.82 -9.60
C GLY A 125 1.73 -1.52 -10.65
N ASN A 126 1.58 -2.83 -10.88
CA ASN A 126 2.47 -3.57 -11.79
C ASN A 126 1.75 -4.17 -13.01
N MET A 127 0.52 -4.68 -12.88
CA MET A 127 -0.15 -5.25 -14.03
C MET A 127 -0.71 -4.16 -14.95
N ARG A 128 -0.57 -4.36 -16.26
CA ARG A 128 -1.04 -3.41 -17.27
C ARG A 128 -1.98 -4.04 -18.30
N THR A 129 -2.86 -3.22 -18.86
CA THR A 129 -3.61 -3.59 -20.05
C THR A 129 -2.69 -3.63 -21.28
N ALA A 130 -3.18 -4.12 -22.42
CA ALA A 130 -2.42 -4.08 -23.67
C ALA A 130 -2.04 -2.66 -24.14
N LYS A 131 -2.68 -1.62 -23.58
CA LYS A 131 -2.37 -0.20 -23.83
C LYS A 131 -1.33 0.36 -22.85
N GLY A 132 -0.82 -0.44 -21.92
CA GLY A 132 0.07 0.02 -20.86
C GLY A 132 -0.63 0.76 -19.72
N GLU A 133 -1.95 0.67 -19.62
CA GLU A 133 -2.75 1.36 -18.59
C GLU A 133 -2.97 0.47 -17.36
N PRO A 134 -3.05 1.03 -16.13
CA PRO A 134 -3.46 0.29 -14.94
C PRO A 134 -4.89 -0.26 -15.03
N PHE A 135 -5.18 -1.27 -14.20
CA PHE A 135 -6.55 -1.78 -14.03
C PHE A 135 -7.37 -0.84 -13.14
N ASN A 136 -7.84 0.27 -13.71
CA ASN A 136 -8.57 1.34 -13.02
C ASN A 136 -9.77 0.86 -12.19
N VAL A 137 -10.38 -0.27 -12.55
CA VAL A 137 -11.46 -0.92 -11.78
C VAL A 137 -11.04 -1.31 -10.35
N LEU A 138 -9.74 -1.41 -10.06
CA LEU A 138 -9.19 -1.76 -8.75
C LEU A 138 -9.04 -0.55 -7.81
N SER A 139 -9.09 0.68 -8.32
CA SER A 139 -8.99 1.90 -7.50
C SER A 139 -10.04 1.93 -6.38
N GLY A 140 -11.30 1.63 -6.70
CA GLY A 140 -12.40 1.54 -5.74
C GLY A 140 -12.09 0.57 -4.59
N PRO A 141 -11.84 -0.72 -4.88
CA PRO A 141 -11.40 -1.71 -3.90
C PRO A 141 -10.20 -1.30 -3.05
N ILE A 142 -9.18 -0.66 -3.65
CA ILE A 142 -7.99 -0.21 -2.92
C ILE A 142 -8.35 0.84 -1.88
N TYR A 143 -9.07 1.89 -2.28
CA TYR A 143 -9.50 2.92 -1.33
C TYR A 143 -10.42 2.34 -0.24
N ASP A 144 -11.32 1.42 -0.60
CA ASP A 144 -12.18 0.75 0.38
C ASP A 144 -11.35 0.01 1.44
N CYS A 145 -10.35 -0.79 1.03
CA CYS A 145 -9.42 -1.44 1.95
C CYS A 145 -8.62 -0.44 2.81
N ILE A 146 -8.15 0.66 2.22
CA ILE A 146 -7.45 1.72 2.95
C ILE A 146 -8.35 2.30 4.04
N TYR A 147 -9.60 2.62 3.70
CA TYR A 147 -10.56 3.17 4.66
C TYR A 147 -11.01 2.15 5.71
N THR A 148 -11.09 0.85 5.37
CA THR A 148 -11.35 -0.22 6.34
C THR A 148 -10.30 -0.23 7.43
N ILE A 149 -9.01 -0.10 7.08
CA ILE A 149 -7.94 -0.02 8.07
C ILE A 149 -7.99 1.32 8.81
N PHE A 150 -8.10 2.42 8.08
CA PHE A 150 -8.00 3.76 8.65
C PHE A 150 -9.11 4.10 9.64
N ASN A 151 -10.33 3.62 9.38
CA ASN A 151 -11.51 3.91 10.21
C ASN A 151 -11.70 2.94 11.38
N ASP A 152 -10.87 1.90 11.49
CA ASP A 152 -10.91 0.98 12.63
C ASP A 152 -9.94 1.45 13.72
N ASP A 153 -10.48 1.87 14.86
CA ASP A 153 -9.70 2.33 16.00
C ASP A 153 -8.81 1.21 16.60
N ASN A 154 -9.12 -0.04 16.32
CA ASN A 154 -8.35 -1.21 16.76
C ASN A 154 -7.22 -1.59 15.80
N SER A 155 -7.05 -0.89 14.68
CA SER A 155 -6.00 -1.16 13.69
C SER A 155 -4.61 -1.15 14.34
N SER A 156 -3.86 -2.23 14.17
CA SER A 156 -2.52 -2.43 14.73
C SER A 156 -1.46 -1.54 14.06
N ASP A 157 -0.27 -1.48 14.66
CA ASP A 157 0.86 -0.78 14.06
C ASP A 157 1.29 -1.39 12.72
N ASP A 158 1.08 -2.70 12.52
CA ASP A 158 1.36 -3.39 11.25
C ASP A 158 0.33 -3.02 10.17
N ASP A 159 -0.93 -2.79 10.54
CA ASP A 159 -1.95 -2.30 9.61
C ASP A 159 -1.56 -0.93 9.05
N TYR A 160 -1.11 0.00 9.91
CA TYR A 160 -0.65 1.33 9.48
C TYR A 160 0.68 1.29 8.73
N GLU A 161 1.58 0.35 9.05
CA GLU A 161 2.80 0.13 8.26
C GLU A 161 2.43 -0.34 6.85
N CYS A 162 1.52 -1.31 6.74
CA CYS A 162 1.02 -1.78 5.45
C CYS A 162 0.41 -0.64 4.64
N LEU A 163 -0.45 0.17 5.25
CA LEU A 163 -1.02 1.37 4.61
C LEU A 163 0.05 2.30 4.07
N LEU A 164 1.01 2.71 4.92
CA LEU A 164 2.08 3.62 4.53
C LEU A 164 2.86 3.08 3.34
N LEU A 165 3.29 1.81 3.39
CA LEU A 165 4.05 1.19 2.30
C LEU A 165 3.25 1.11 1.00
N GLN A 166 1.95 0.81 1.05
CA GLN A 166 1.13 0.77 -0.17
C GLN A 166 0.87 2.16 -0.72
N VAL A 167 0.61 3.14 0.15
CA VAL A 167 0.41 4.54 -0.21
C VAL A 167 1.70 5.14 -0.80
N GLN A 168 2.88 4.79 -0.29
CA GLN A 168 4.17 5.09 -0.91
C GLN A 168 4.30 4.45 -2.30
N SER A 169 3.92 3.18 -2.43
CA SER A 169 4.15 2.38 -3.64
C SER A 169 3.26 2.79 -4.81
N ILE A 170 1.96 3.04 -4.57
CA ILE A 170 0.97 3.25 -5.64
C ILE A 170 0.20 4.57 -5.53
N GLY A 171 0.53 5.38 -4.53
CA GLY A 171 -0.13 6.63 -4.23
C GLY A 171 -0.23 7.60 -5.41
N LYS A 172 0.89 7.84 -6.08
CA LYS A 172 0.93 8.76 -7.23
C LYS A 172 0.13 8.24 -8.43
N GLU A 173 0.08 6.93 -8.65
CA GLU A 173 -0.78 6.34 -9.68
C GLU A 173 -2.27 6.44 -9.32
N LEU A 174 -2.64 6.26 -8.05
CA LEU A 174 -4.01 6.50 -7.57
C LEU A 174 -4.42 7.96 -7.69
N GLU A 175 -3.53 8.90 -7.33
CA GLU A 175 -3.74 10.34 -7.46
C GLU A 175 -3.92 10.77 -8.91
N ALA A 176 -3.08 10.26 -9.82
CA ALA A 176 -3.22 10.53 -11.25
C ALA A 176 -4.55 10.01 -11.83
N PHE A 177 -5.10 8.94 -11.25
CA PHE A 177 -6.40 8.41 -11.64
C PHE A 177 -7.57 9.18 -11.03
N ASP A 178 -7.51 9.53 -9.74
CA ASP A 178 -8.56 10.23 -9.00
C ASP A 178 -7.96 11.15 -7.91
N GLU A 179 -7.57 12.35 -8.33
CA GLU A 179 -6.98 13.39 -7.47
C GLU A 179 -7.92 13.79 -6.32
N SER A 180 -9.23 13.85 -6.59
CA SER A 180 -10.23 14.20 -5.59
C SER A 180 -10.26 13.18 -4.46
N LYS A 181 -10.18 11.90 -4.79
CA LYS A 181 -10.22 10.82 -3.81
C LYS A 181 -8.91 10.70 -3.02
N MET A 182 -7.77 10.98 -3.66
CA MET A 182 -6.50 11.12 -2.93
C MET A 182 -6.54 12.29 -1.96
N SER A 183 -7.08 13.44 -2.38
CA SER A 183 -7.26 14.61 -1.51
C SER A 183 -8.16 14.29 -0.31
N GLU A 184 -9.25 13.55 -0.51
CA GLU A 184 -10.12 13.07 0.57
C GLU A 184 -9.36 12.16 1.56
N LEU A 185 -8.54 11.22 1.05
CA LEU A 185 -7.71 10.36 1.90
C LEU A 185 -6.74 11.20 2.74
N MET A 186 -6.03 12.14 2.14
CA MET A 186 -5.08 12.99 2.83
C MET A 186 -5.76 13.89 3.88
N GLU A 187 -6.97 14.36 3.60
CA GLU A 187 -7.74 15.12 4.57
C GLU A 187 -8.18 14.29 5.77
N LYS A 188 -8.55 13.02 5.55
CA LYS A 188 -8.83 12.08 6.65
C LYS A 188 -7.58 11.80 7.47
N VAL A 189 -6.42 11.60 6.83
CA VAL A 189 -5.11 11.42 7.49
C VAL A 189 -4.82 12.61 8.41
N ARG A 190 -4.92 13.84 7.89
CA ARG A 190 -4.77 15.07 8.70
C ARG A 190 -5.76 15.07 9.86
N THR A 191 -7.05 14.94 9.57
CA THR A 191 -8.11 14.98 10.59
C THR A 191 -7.83 13.99 11.74
N LYS A 192 -7.33 12.79 11.43
CA LYS A 192 -7.00 11.79 12.45
C LYS A 192 -5.78 12.17 13.29
N ILE A 193 -4.71 12.67 12.66
CA ILE A 193 -3.53 13.20 13.38
C ILE A 193 -3.96 14.28 14.36
N ILE A 194 -4.81 15.21 13.93
CA ILE A 194 -5.33 16.31 14.76
C ILE A 194 -6.17 15.79 15.92
N LYS A 195 -7.16 14.92 15.64
CA LYS A 195 -8.10 14.40 16.63
C LYS A 195 -7.42 13.50 17.67
N ASP A 196 -6.51 12.64 17.23
CA ASP A 196 -5.83 11.71 18.12
C ASP A 196 -4.80 12.46 19.00
N GLY A 197 -4.24 13.57 18.52
CA GLY A 197 -3.39 14.48 19.29
C GLY A 197 -2.31 13.76 20.11
N ARG A 198 -2.21 14.08 21.41
CA ARG A 198 -1.31 13.40 22.36
C ARG A 198 -1.78 12.01 22.80
N SER A 199 -3.02 11.64 22.53
CA SER A 199 -3.57 10.32 22.83
C SER A 199 -3.23 9.29 21.74
N ALA A 200 -2.65 9.74 20.62
CA ALA A 200 -2.22 8.88 19.53
C ALA A 200 -1.13 7.89 19.97
N ARG A 201 -1.20 6.67 19.44
CA ARG A 201 -0.07 5.73 19.53
C ARG A 201 1.13 6.31 18.77
N PRO A 202 2.31 6.46 19.39
CA PRO A 202 3.45 7.13 18.75
C PRO A 202 3.86 6.52 17.39
N GLY A 203 3.82 5.19 17.26
CA GLY A 203 4.13 4.49 16.01
C GLY A 203 3.16 4.80 14.88
N VAL A 204 1.85 4.79 15.19
CA VAL A 204 0.79 5.14 14.23
C VAL A 204 0.89 6.61 13.81
N HIS A 205 1.02 7.51 14.79
CA HIS A 205 1.11 8.94 14.52
C HIS A 205 2.29 9.29 13.61
N LYS A 206 3.46 8.67 13.86
CA LYS A 206 4.65 8.82 13.01
C LYS A 206 4.38 8.40 11.55
N LYS A 207 3.77 7.23 11.34
CA LYS A 207 3.44 6.71 9.99
C LYS A 207 2.45 7.59 9.22
N LEU A 208 1.47 8.15 9.94
CA LEU A 208 0.50 9.07 9.34
C LEU A 208 1.16 10.38 8.91
N LEU A 209 2.11 10.91 9.71
CA LEU A 209 2.92 12.07 9.32
C LEU A 209 3.80 11.76 8.09
N GLU A 210 4.47 10.60 8.09
CA GLU A 210 5.26 10.15 6.93
C GLU A 210 4.40 10.07 5.67
N SER A 211 3.16 9.58 5.78
CA SER A 211 2.19 9.52 4.66
C SER A 211 1.93 10.90 4.04
N ILE A 212 1.86 11.96 4.84
CA ILE A 212 1.67 13.34 4.34
C ILE A 212 2.94 13.82 3.63
N ASP A 213 4.11 13.58 4.22
CA ASP A 213 5.39 14.03 3.66
C ASP A 213 5.62 13.47 2.24
N ILE A 214 5.27 12.20 2.00
CA ILE A 214 5.39 11.55 0.69
C ILE A 214 4.60 12.30 -0.40
N PHE A 215 3.43 12.84 -0.07
CA PHE A 215 2.53 13.41 -1.07
C PHE A 215 2.73 14.91 -1.30
N TYR A 216 3.09 15.64 -0.26
CA TYR A 216 3.09 17.11 -0.29
C TYR A 216 4.48 17.74 -0.33
N VAL A 217 5.57 16.97 -0.29
CA VAL A 217 6.95 17.51 -0.33
C VAL A 217 7.53 17.56 -1.75
N THR A 218 6.82 17.09 -2.79
CA THR A 218 7.38 16.95 -4.15
C THR A 218 7.07 18.07 -5.16
N GLU A 219 6.65 19.26 -4.74
CA GLU A 219 6.56 20.40 -5.66
C GLU A 219 7.59 21.49 -5.31
N ASP A 220 8.60 21.62 -6.19
CA ASP A 220 9.46 22.80 -6.28
C ASP A 220 8.61 24.02 -6.70
N GLN A 221 7.88 24.59 -5.74
CA GLN A 221 7.30 25.91 -5.88
C GLN A 221 8.41 26.96 -5.69
N PRO A 222 8.54 27.99 -6.55
CA PRO A 222 9.53 29.05 -6.37
C PRO A 222 9.32 29.78 -5.02
N GLU A 223 10.40 30.20 -4.36
CA GLU A 223 10.30 30.92 -3.08
C GLU A 223 9.48 32.21 -3.22
N PRO A 224 8.54 32.50 -2.31
CA PRO A 224 8.00 33.84 -2.17
C PRO A 224 9.07 34.73 -1.50
N GLU A 225 9.57 35.72 -2.23
CA GLU A 225 10.40 36.80 -1.69
C GLU A 225 9.60 37.57 -0.61
N ASP A 226 10.27 37.86 0.52
CA ASP A 226 9.84 38.70 1.64
C ASP A 226 8.78 38.17 2.63
N GLN A 227 9.22 37.38 3.63
CA GLN A 227 8.56 37.30 4.94
C GLN A 227 9.58 37.23 6.10
N PRO A 228 9.33 37.86 7.26
CA PRO A 228 10.28 37.96 8.37
C PRO A 228 10.46 36.62 9.12
N GLU A 229 11.70 36.36 9.60
CA GLU A 229 12.07 35.13 10.29
C GLU A 229 11.37 34.95 11.67
N PRO A 230 11.00 33.71 12.06
CA PRO A 230 10.41 33.44 13.37
C PRO A 230 11.40 33.56 14.54
N GLY A 231 10.91 34.06 15.69
CA GLY A 231 11.69 34.35 16.89
C GLY A 231 12.19 33.14 17.70
N VAL A 232 13.16 33.39 18.59
CA VAL A 232 13.99 32.42 19.33
C VAL A 232 13.22 31.34 20.11
N HIS A 233 11.99 31.61 20.56
CA HIS A 233 11.16 30.63 21.28
C HIS A 233 10.69 29.47 20.38
N TYR A 234 10.45 29.74 19.10
CA TYR A 234 10.09 28.74 18.09
C TYR A 234 11.20 27.70 17.89
N TRP A 235 12.46 28.16 17.84
CA TRP A 235 13.62 27.30 17.67
C TRP A 235 13.87 26.37 18.85
N ASN A 236 13.59 26.83 20.07
CA ASN A 236 13.78 26.02 21.29
C ASN A 236 12.76 24.88 21.42
N TYR A 237 11.52 25.07 20.96
CA TYR A 237 10.49 24.02 20.95
C TYR A 237 10.83 22.91 19.96
N LEU A 238 11.17 23.27 18.71
CA LEU A 238 11.56 22.33 17.66
C LEU A 238 12.84 21.54 18.01
N SER A 239 13.73 22.13 18.82
CA SER A 239 14.94 21.46 19.32
C SER A 239 14.61 20.30 20.25
N ARG A 240 13.60 20.48 21.09
CA ARG A 240 13.23 19.53 22.15
C ARG A 240 12.39 18.36 21.64
N THR A 241 11.68 18.54 20.53
CA THR A 241 10.81 17.52 19.93
C THR A 241 11.49 16.72 18.80
N GLY A 242 12.76 17.01 18.48
CA GLY A 242 13.50 16.37 17.38
C GLY A 242 13.24 16.97 15.99
N TYR A 243 12.52 18.09 15.91
CA TYR A 243 12.09 18.75 14.68
C TYR A 243 13.12 19.76 14.09
N ILE A 244 14.28 19.98 14.69
CA ILE A 244 15.27 20.95 14.16
C ILE A 244 15.90 20.52 12.83
N LEU A 245 16.12 19.22 12.61
CA LEU A 245 16.57 18.71 11.31
C LEU A 245 15.43 18.68 10.28
N TYR A 246 14.18 18.66 10.75
CA TYR A 246 12.94 18.67 9.97
C TYR A 246 12.63 20.07 9.39
N TYR A 247 12.94 21.15 10.12
CA TYR A 247 12.63 22.52 9.69
C TYR A 247 13.72 23.24 8.88
N ARG A 248 14.99 22.83 8.97
CA ARG A 248 16.09 23.47 8.22
C ARG A 248 16.06 23.20 6.71
N ARG A 249 15.21 22.28 6.24
CA ARG A 249 15.09 21.94 4.82
C ARG A 249 13.76 22.34 4.17
N SER A 250 12.80 22.84 4.95
CA SER A 250 11.51 23.29 4.41
C SER A 250 11.04 24.55 5.13
N ALA A 251 11.44 25.71 4.61
CA ALA A 251 10.80 26.99 4.92
C ALA A 251 9.38 27.12 4.30
N ARG A 252 8.81 26.02 3.76
CA ARG A 252 7.67 26.01 2.83
C ARG A 252 6.45 25.19 3.28
N ALA A 253 6.41 24.65 4.50
CA ALA A 253 5.19 24.05 5.07
C ALA A 253 4.45 25.07 5.98
N ARG A 254 3.93 26.16 5.39
CA ARG A 254 3.52 27.36 6.15
C ARG A 254 2.02 27.54 6.43
N CYS A 255 1.13 26.59 6.14
CA CYS A 255 -0.30 26.76 6.47
C CYS A 255 -0.89 25.73 7.45
N SER A 256 -0.57 24.44 7.36
CA SER A 256 -1.31 23.44 8.16
C SER A 256 -0.84 23.28 9.61
N LEU A 257 0.40 23.69 9.94
CA LEU A 257 0.94 23.52 11.29
C LEU A 257 0.59 24.68 12.24
N LEU A 258 0.29 25.88 11.70
CA LEU A 258 -0.10 27.05 12.50
C LEU A 258 -1.53 26.91 13.04
N GLU A 259 -2.47 26.42 12.23
CA GLU A 259 -3.83 26.09 12.68
C GLU A 259 -3.84 24.98 13.75
N LEU A 260 -2.87 24.06 13.68
CA LEU A 260 -2.68 22.98 14.64
C LEU A 260 -2.08 23.44 15.98
N LEU A 261 -1.30 24.52 15.99
CA LEU A 261 -0.68 25.08 17.18
C LEU A 261 -1.59 26.11 17.88
N GLU A 262 -2.39 26.88 17.13
CA GLU A 262 -3.40 27.79 17.71
C GLU A 262 -4.50 27.03 18.47
N LEU A 263 -4.83 25.80 18.05
CA LEU A 263 -5.74 24.91 18.79
C LEU A 263 -5.12 24.34 20.08
N TYR A 264 -3.81 24.40 20.25
CA TYR A 264 -3.10 23.83 21.41
C TYR A 264 -2.73 24.88 22.49
N ASP A 265 -2.88 26.18 22.20
CA ASP A 265 -2.47 27.27 23.10
C ASP A 265 -3.65 27.91 23.88
N ILE A 266 -4.82 27.26 23.88
CA ILE A 266 -5.94 27.62 24.77
C ILE A 266 -6.08 26.53 25.84
N THR A 267 -5.10 26.44 26.75
CA THR A 267 -5.26 26.05 28.17
C THR A 267 -3.88 25.93 28.82
N GLU A 268 -3.25 27.05 29.14
CA GLU A 268 -2.41 27.10 30.34
C GLU A 268 -2.90 28.27 31.20
N ASP A 269 -3.58 27.90 32.29
CA ASP A 269 -3.84 28.76 33.45
C ASP A 269 -2.55 29.50 33.83
N GLN A 270 -2.58 30.82 33.68
CA GLN A 270 -1.61 31.70 34.33
C GLN A 270 -2.03 31.86 35.80
N PRO A 271 -1.23 31.43 36.80
CA PRO A 271 -1.46 31.88 38.15
C PRO A 271 -1.05 33.37 38.23
N GLU A 272 -1.98 34.22 38.67
CA GLU A 272 -1.73 35.65 38.86
C GLU A 272 -0.54 35.90 39.81
N PRO A 273 0.39 36.81 39.46
CA PRO A 273 1.40 37.26 40.39
C PRO A 273 0.88 38.46 41.18
N GLY A 274 0.57 38.23 42.46
CA GLY A 274 0.78 39.24 43.50
C GLY A 274 -0.45 39.76 44.22
N GLY A 275 -0.56 39.39 45.49
CA GLY A 275 -1.32 40.12 46.49
C GLY A 275 -0.70 39.90 47.87
N ARG A 276 0.23 40.78 48.27
CA ARG A 276 0.53 41.01 49.69
C ARG A 276 -0.69 41.64 50.34
N TYR A 277 -1.15 41.11 51.47
CA TYR A 277 -1.21 41.77 52.79
C TYR A 277 -1.45 40.70 53.86
#